data_AF-A0A080YZ22-F1
#
_entry.id   AF-A0A080YZ22-F1
#
_cell.length_a   1.000
_cell.length_b   1.000
_cell.length_c   1.000
_cell.angle_alpha   90.00
_cell.angle_beta   90.00
_cell.angle_gamma   90.00
#
_symmetry.space_group_name_H-M   'P 1'
#
loop_
_entity.id
_entity.type
_entity.pdbx_description
1 polymer ?
#
loop_
_entity_poly.entity_id
_entity_poly.type
_entity_poly.pdbx_seq_one_letter_code
_entity_poly.pdbx_strand_id
1 'polypeptide(L)'
;MIKQIQSTTRRLWTAWMSVQVEFQGRYSVDRLQRLASYSRSLKASRLLAILVLTPLPSLAISLLKELPPLSPPEAGVFNNEVFFVRSWLVLAFISGNVLIQMGQSAPRLKLTPRQVVLSALFASAVSVGIIVLLCVLTVFPLPFGLLIVAPPDVILTTACFVYISGPRWRADPTLWEDVKRQLSVFNCQVALTFIYPIYIYGFVSLTGIHQAMFVVILPIIQLIAKNWVSRQHTNHDLKPESVIFIVEVFNALYVSNALHNSSSWKTTAAIMTIDFLHFWMSMFDVIEALNEVKILMAKIPRSHPIAQESFVQIAMRILDIEATLKASRTDSTKNASWGLRMEKWVSSSNESKASSSRDASSTATRMIMGSGRKLSSNIARIFPIRFFHRRKWWQPRVRPTFAVEGHKVTRHPREELKLETIFSSKQRALFIRKSARVLFITEYLVLIEYAEVVLPIVYSVHEVILYNMPNRAFYPALADLSHAELLASVKNVLLYSSLEFVSLIMALAVLKRILQFSTLHQLAFVLETQAAMVQSKLTTLFVYVMQVPLVHLGTDFTFKFAWIHASDNTS
;
A
#
# COMPACT_ATOMS: atom_id res chain seq x y z
N MET A 1 29.66 -27.24 -3.23
CA MET A 1 29.05 -26.49 -2.10
C MET A 1 28.74 -25.02 -2.42
N ILE A 2 29.73 -24.15 -2.72
CA ILE A 2 29.51 -22.70 -2.96
C ILE A 2 28.52 -22.40 -4.11
N LYS A 3 28.61 -23.10 -5.24
CA LYS A 3 27.67 -22.92 -6.38
C LYS A 3 26.23 -23.36 -6.05
N GLN A 4 26.06 -24.36 -5.19
CA GLN A 4 24.74 -24.81 -4.72
C GLN A 4 24.14 -23.77 -3.78
N ILE A 5 24.92 -23.27 -2.82
CA ILE A 5 24.52 -22.19 -1.90
C ILE A 5 24.16 -20.91 -2.67
N GLN A 6 24.94 -20.54 -3.69
CA GLN A 6 24.61 -19.41 -4.57
C GLN A 6 23.35 -19.64 -5.41
N SER A 7 23.07 -20.90 -5.79
CA SER A 7 21.86 -21.22 -6.56
C SER A 7 20.60 -21.23 -5.70
N THR A 8 20.70 -21.71 -4.44
CA THR A 8 19.59 -21.71 -3.48
C THR A 8 19.32 -20.30 -2.98
N THR A 9 20.34 -19.52 -2.61
CA THR A 9 20.19 -18.10 -2.25
C THR A 9 19.58 -17.29 -3.39
N ARG A 10 19.99 -17.50 -4.65
CA ARG A 10 19.34 -16.83 -5.80
C ARG A 10 17.90 -17.25 -6.01
N ARG A 11 17.56 -18.52 -5.81
CA ARG A 11 16.16 -19.00 -5.90
C ARG A 11 15.30 -18.41 -4.79
N LEU A 12 15.82 -18.38 -3.56
CA LEU A 12 15.18 -17.74 -2.42
C LEU A 12 15.03 -16.24 -2.66
N TRP A 13 16.05 -15.57 -3.18
CA TRP A 13 15.99 -14.16 -3.57
C TRP A 13 14.94 -13.90 -4.65
N THR A 14 14.89 -14.76 -5.67
CA THR A 14 13.89 -14.61 -6.75
C THR A 14 12.48 -14.87 -6.23
N ALA A 15 12.31 -15.85 -5.34
CA ALA A 15 11.04 -16.10 -4.67
C ALA A 15 10.64 -14.91 -3.78
N TRP A 16 11.58 -14.37 -2.99
CA TRP A 16 11.39 -13.19 -2.15
C TRP A 16 10.95 -11.97 -2.97
N MET A 17 11.69 -11.65 -4.04
CA MET A 17 11.34 -10.55 -4.96
C MET A 17 9.98 -10.77 -5.64
N SER A 18 9.60 -12.02 -5.90
CA SER A 18 8.29 -12.35 -6.50
C SER A 18 7.14 -12.19 -5.51
N VAL A 19 7.42 -12.26 -4.22
CA VAL A 19 6.47 -12.09 -3.12
C VAL A 19 6.38 -10.61 -2.70
N GLN A 20 7.34 -9.76 -3.05
CA GLN A 20 7.25 -8.33 -2.76
C GLN A 20 6.34 -7.61 -3.77
N VAL A 21 5.27 -7.02 -3.23
CA VAL A 21 4.21 -6.33 -3.98
C VAL A 21 4.70 -5.10 -4.72
N GLU A 22 5.69 -4.43 -4.14
CA GLU A 22 6.36 -3.23 -4.66
C GLU A 22 6.93 -3.45 -6.06
N PHE A 23 7.20 -4.70 -6.45
CA PHE A 23 7.80 -5.04 -7.74
C PHE A 23 6.82 -5.51 -8.81
N GLN A 24 5.54 -5.66 -8.46
CA GLN A 24 4.50 -6.22 -9.34
C GLN A 24 3.67 -5.15 -10.07
N GLY A 25 4.07 -3.87 -9.99
CA GLY A 25 3.36 -2.78 -10.65
C GLY A 25 4.20 -1.83 -11.49
N ARG A 26 3.49 -0.91 -12.13
CA ARG A 26 4.01 0.17 -12.96
C ARG A 26 2.97 1.28 -13.01
N TYR A 27 3.41 2.53 -13.18
CA TYR A 27 2.49 3.61 -13.51
C TYR A 27 1.85 3.40 -14.87
N SER A 28 0.57 3.76 -14.99
CA SER A 28 -0.05 4.01 -16.28
C SER A 28 0.58 5.22 -16.96
N VAL A 29 0.48 5.26 -18.29
CA VAL A 29 0.86 6.43 -19.09
C VAL A 29 0.16 7.70 -18.59
N ASP A 30 -1.13 7.62 -18.25
CA ASP A 30 -1.92 8.77 -17.81
C ASP A 30 -1.48 9.29 -16.42
N ARG A 31 -1.07 8.40 -15.51
CA ARG A 31 -0.50 8.80 -14.20
C ARG A 31 0.86 9.45 -14.38
N LEU A 32 1.71 8.93 -15.27
CA LEU A 32 3.02 9.51 -15.59
C LEU A 32 2.90 10.95 -16.09
N GLN A 33 2.00 11.21 -17.03
CA GLN A 33 1.77 12.57 -17.55
C GLN A 33 1.26 13.52 -16.47
N ARG A 34 0.30 13.06 -15.65
CA ARG A 34 -0.24 13.84 -14.54
C ARG A 34 0.85 14.20 -13.52
N LEU A 35 1.69 13.25 -13.12
CA LEU A 35 2.82 13.51 -12.22
C LEU A 35 3.78 14.56 -12.82
N ALA A 36 4.14 14.43 -14.10
CA ALA A 36 5.05 15.34 -14.75
C ALA A 36 4.50 16.78 -14.81
N SER A 37 3.21 16.93 -15.13
CA SER A 37 2.53 18.24 -15.12
C SER A 37 2.41 18.83 -13.71
N TYR A 38 2.05 17.99 -12.74
CA TYR A 38 1.87 18.37 -11.35
C TYR A 38 3.18 18.89 -10.74
N SER A 39 4.28 18.15 -10.93
CA SER A 39 5.59 18.50 -10.40
C SER A 39 6.12 19.84 -10.91
N ARG A 40 5.68 20.33 -12.09
CA ARG A 40 6.06 21.65 -12.61
C ARG A 40 5.26 22.81 -11.98
N SER A 41 4.06 22.53 -11.49
CA SER A 41 3.10 23.54 -11.01
C SER A 41 3.06 23.70 -9.49
N LEU A 42 3.65 22.76 -8.75
CA LEU A 42 3.53 22.70 -7.30
C LEU A 42 4.42 23.74 -6.59
N LYS A 43 3.80 24.55 -5.73
CA LYS A 43 4.50 25.49 -4.83
C LYS A 43 4.92 24.79 -3.54
N ALA A 44 6.03 25.21 -2.95
CA ALA A 44 6.54 24.64 -1.69
C ALA A 44 5.55 24.77 -0.52
N SER A 45 4.79 25.88 -0.44
CA SER A 45 3.77 26.08 0.61
C SER A 45 2.61 25.10 0.49
N ARG A 46 2.11 24.86 -0.72
CA ARG A 46 1.06 23.86 -1.00
C ARG A 46 1.57 22.45 -0.67
N LEU A 47 2.82 22.15 -1.01
CA LEU A 47 3.45 20.88 -0.66
C LEU A 47 3.46 20.66 0.85
N LEU A 48 3.95 21.64 1.63
CA LEU A 48 3.97 21.53 3.10
C LEU A 48 2.57 21.36 3.67
N ALA A 49 1.60 22.13 3.17
CA ALA A 49 0.21 22.03 3.59
C ALA A 49 -0.36 20.63 3.34
N ILE A 50 -0.12 20.02 2.19
CA ILE A 50 -0.60 18.66 1.90
C ILE A 50 -0.05 17.65 2.90
N LEU A 51 1.25 17.69 3.21
CA LEU A 51 1.89 16.77 4.16
C LEU A 51 1.32 16.93 5.57
N VAL A 52 1.16 18.16 6.04
CA VAL A 52 0.69 18.41 7.42
C VAL A 52 -0.82 18.21 7.56
N LEU A 53 -1.62 18.58 6.56
CA LEU A 53 -3.08 18.52 6.63
C LEU A 53 -3.63 17.11 6.40
N THR A 54 -2.88 16.22 5.74
CA THR A 54 -3.35 14.85 5.47
C THR A 54 -3.78 14.08 6.74
N PRO A 55 -3.02 14.04 7.84
CA PRO A 55 -3.45 13.29 9.03
C PRO A 55 -4.45 14.01 9.96
N LEU A 56 -4.67 15.31 9.77
CA LEU A 56 -5.47 16.10 10.73
C LEU A 56 -6.96 15.71 10.77
N PRO A 57 -7.64 15.40 9.64
CA PRO A 57 -9.03 14.96 9.68
C PRO A 57 -9.23 13.67 10.50
N SER A 58 -8.32 12.70 10.38
CA SER A 58 -8.38 11.48 11.20
C SER A 58 -8.19 11.75 12.68
N LEU A 59 -7.26 12.65 13.03
CA LEU A 59 -7.06 13.09 14.41
C LEU A 59 -8.32 13.78 14.96
N ALA A 60 -8.86 14.74 14.21
CA ALA A 60 -10.03 15.52 14.61
C ALA A 60 -11.26 14.64 14.81
N ILE A 61 -11.56 13.72 13.88
CA ILE A 61 -12.70 12.81 14.00
C ILE A 61 -12.50 11.84 15.18
N SER A 62 -11.28 11.35 15.40
CA SER A 62 -10.99 10.48 16.55
C SER A 62 -11.11 11.21 17.89
N LEU A 63 -10.79 12.49 17.96
CA LEU A 63 -11.00 13.29 19.18
C LEU A 63 -12.46 13.68 19.36
N LEU A 64 -13.19 13.94 18.26
CA LEU A 64 -14.60 14.30 18.30
C LEU A 64 -15.45 13.19 18.95
N LYS A 65 -15.13 11.92 18.69
CA LYS A 65 -15.81 10.79 19.35
C LYS A 65 -15.53 10.70 20.86
N GLU A 66 -14.51 11.37 21.38
CA GLU A 66 -14.15 11.36 22.81
C GLU A 66 -14.82 12.50 23.60
N LEU A 67 -15.57 13.39 22.94
CA LEU A 67 -16.26 14.49 23.62
C LEU A 67 -17.46 14.04 24.50
N PRO A 68 -18.30 13.08 24.08
CA PRO A 68 -19.41 12.63 24.92
C PRO A 68 -18.91 12.00 26.22
N PRO A 69 -19.38 12.43 27.40
CA PRO A 69 -18.93 11.89 28.67
C PRO A 69 -19.39 10.44 28.81
N LEU A 70 -18.46 9.55 29.18
CA LEU A 70 -18.77 8.15 29.47
C LEU A 70 -19.03 7.95 30.96
N SER A 71 -19.99 7.07 31.27
CA SER A 71 -20.23 6.59 32.63
C SER A 71 -19.30 5.42 32.95
N PRO A 72 -19.02 5.11 34.23
CA PRO A 72 -18.28 3.90 34.57
C PRO A 72 -18.99 2.62 34.10
N PRO A 73 -18.26 1.61 33.60
CA PRO A 73 -18.87 0.37 33.14
C PRO A 73 -19.56 -0.41 34.27
N GLU A 74 -19.16 -0.20 35.53
CA GLU A 74 -19.76 -0.79 36.73
C GLU A 74 -21.21 -0.34 36.96
N ALA A 75 -21.61 0.79 36.38
CA ALA A 75 -23.00 1.28 36.44
C ALA A 75 -23.98 0.38 35.66
N GLY A 76 -23.48 -0.60 34.91
CA GLY A 76 -24.29 -1.56 34.15
C GLY A 76 -24.76 -1.01 32.80
N VAL A 77 -25.44 -1.88 32.04
CA VAL A 77 -25.84 -1.61 30.65
C VAL A 77 -26.74 -0.39 30.52
N PHE A 78 -27.77 -0.28 31.36
CA PHE A 78 -28.81 0.76 31.23
C PHE A 78 -28.30 2.18 31.56
N ASN A 79 -27.25 2.30 32.36
CA ASN A 79 -26.65 3.60 32.71
C ASN A 79 -25.54 4.03 31.74
N ASN A 80 -25.25 3.22 30.73
CA ASN A 80 -24.21 3.44 29.72
C ASN A 80 -24.80 3.73 28.32
N GLU A 81 -25.95 4.40 28.25
CA GLU A 81 -26.61 4.74 26.96
C GLU A 81 -25.72 5.56 26.02
N VAL A 82 -24.94 6.50 26.56
CA VAL A 82 -24.02 7.36 25.79
C VAL A 82 -22.96 6.52 25.09
N PHE A 83 -22.46 5.47 25.76
CA PHE A 83 -21.51 4.54 25.17
C PHE A 83 -22.11 3.79 23.98
N PHE A 84 -23.35 3.30 24.08
CA PHE A 84 -24.00 2.58 22.99
C PHE A 84 -24.35 3.48 21.80
N VAL A 85 -24.84 4.70 22.06
CA VAL A 85 -25.10 5.69 21.00
C VAL A 85 -23.79 6.09 20.30
N ARG A 86 -22.73 6.36 21.07
CA ARG A 86 -21.39 6.63 20.53
C ARG A 86 -20.90 5.46 19.68
N SER A 87 -21.00 4.24 20.19
CA SER A 87 -20.54 3.03 19.49
C SER A 87 -21.32 2.79 18.19
N TRP A 88 -22.63 3.06 18.20
CA TRP A 88 -23.45 3.01 17.00
C TRP A 88 -23.00 4.03 15.95
N LEU A 89 -22.77 5.28 16.33
CA LEU A 89 -22.31 6.33 15.41
C LEU A 89 -20.91 6.03 14.84
N VAL A 90 -20.00 5.56 15.67
CA VAL A 90 -18.64 5.19 15.21
C VAL A 90 -18.69 3.99 14.26
N LEU A 91 -19.49 2.97 14.58
CA LEU A 91 -19.66 1.81 13.71
C LEU A 91 -20.32 2.22 12.38
N ALA A 92 -21.38 3.03 12.41
CA ALA A 92 -21.99 3.59 11.20
C ALA A 92 -21.00 4.40 10.35
N PHE A 93 -20.14 5.19 10.98
CA PHE A 93 -19.08 5.93 10.29
C PHE A 93 -18.08 5.00 9.61
N ILE A 94 -17.65 3.93 10.29
CA ILE A 94 -16.74 2.91 9.74
C ILE A 94 -17.39 2.17 8.57
N SER A 95 -18.60 1.64 8.74
CA SER A 95 -19.32 0.91 7.68
C SER A 95 -19.59 1.80 6.47
N GLY A 96 -19.95 3.06 6.69
CA GLY A 96 -20.14 4.06 5.64
C GLY A 96 -18.86 4.34 4.84
N ASN A 97 -17.72 4.52 5.53
CA ASN A 97 -16.43 4.71 4.87
C ASN A 97 -16.01 3.50 4.05
N VAL A 98 -16.21 2.29 4.56
CA VAL A 98 -15.92 1.05 3.82
C VAL A 98 -16.70 1.01 2.50
N LEU A 99 -17.99 1.33 2.53
CA LEU A 99 -18.82 1.39 1.31
C LEU A 99 -18.35 2.46 0.32
N ILE A 100 -17.88 3.61 0.83
CA ILE A 100 -17.26 4.65 0.00
C ILE A 100 -15.97 4.12 -0.65
N GLN A 101 -15.11 3.42 0.09
CA GLN A 101 -13.87 2.84 -0.42
C GLN A 101 -14.11 1.82 -1.53
N MET A 102 -15.13 0.96 -1.36
CA MET A 102 -15.56 0.01 -2.39
C MET A 102 -16.00 0.74 -3.67
N GLY A 103 -16.76 1.83 -3.53
CA GLY A 103 -17.21 2.65 -4.65
C GLY A 103 -16.10 3.45 -5.35
N GLN A 104 -15.08 3.89 -4.61
CA GLN A 104 -13.90 4.58 -5.17
C GLN A 104 -13.00 3.63 -5.97
N SER A 105 -12.83 2.40 -5.46
CA SER A 105 -11.99 1.37 -6.08
C SER A 105 -12.64 0.74 -7.31
N ALA A 106 -13.97 0.67 -7.35
CA ALA A 106 -14.76 0.23 -8.50
C ALA A 106 -15.85 1.26 -8.83
N PRO A 107 -15.56 2.31 -9.64
CA PRO A 107 -16.50 3.40 -9.92
C PRO A 107 -17.85 2.94 -10.50
N ARG A 108 -17.88 1.80 -11.22
CA ARG A 108 -19.11 1.19 -11.76
C ARG A 108 -20.04 0.62 -10.68
N LEU A 109 -19.51 0.35 -9.49
CA LEU A 109 -20.24 -0.15 -8.33
C LEU A 109 -20.56 0.94 -7.30
N LYS A 110 -20.23 2.20 -7.60
CA LYS A 110 -20.44 3.33 -6.68
C LYS A 110 -21.91 3.41 -6.23
N LEU A 111 -22.11 3.36 -4.91
CA LEU A 111 -23.42 3.52 -4.29
C LEU A 111 -23.80 5.00 -4.21
N THR A 112 -25.10 5.29 -4.20
CA THR A 112 -25.56 6.67 -3.95
C THR A 112 -25.30 7.05 -2.49
N PRO A 113 -25.04 8.33 -2.16
CA PRO A 113 -24.79 8.74 -0.77
C PRO A 113 -25.92 8.33 0.20
N ARG A 114 -27.17 8.43 -0.27
CA ARG A 114 -28.35 7.99 0.50
C ARG A 114 -28.30 6.49 0.80
N GLN A 115 -27.97 5.66 -0.20
CA GLN A 115 -27.83 4.22 0.00
C GLN A 115 -26.72 3.90 1.00
N VAL A 116 -25.56 4.56 0.89
CA VAL A 116 -24.43 4.36 1.82
C VAL A 116 -24.84 4.67 3.26
N VAL A 117 -25.43 5.84 3.50
CA VAL A 117 -25.84 6.28 4.85
C VAL A 117 -26.90 5.34 5.42
N LEU A 118 -27.93 5.00 4.64
CA LEU A 118 -28.99 4.09 5.11
C LEU A 118 -28.45 2.70 5.43
N SER A 119 -27.62 2.12 4.56
CA SER A 119 -27.03 0.80 4.83
C SER A 119 -26.10 0.80 6.04
N ALA A 120 -25.32 1.87 6.21
CA ALA A 120 -24.38 1.97 7.32
C ALA A 120 -25.10 2.14 8.67
N LEU A 121 -26.11 3.01 8.74
CA LEU A 121 -26.93 3.20 9.95
C LEU A 121 -27.70 1.93 10.30
N PHE A 122 -28.22 1.22 9.30
CA PHE A 122 -28.94 -0.03 9.49
C PHE A 122 -28.02 -1.15 10.01
N ALA A 123 -26.90 -1.41 9.33
CA ALA A 123 -25.96 -2.47 9.72
C ALA A 123 -25.41 -2.26 11.13
N SER A 124 -25.02 -1.02 11.44
CA SER A 124 -24.52 -0.65 12.77
C SER A 124 -25.59 -0.72 13.86
N ALA A 125 -26.84 -0.29 13.58
CA ALA A 125 -27.93 -0.34 14.57
C ALA A 125 -28.26 -1.78 14.97
N VAL A 126 -28.35 -2.68 13.99
CA VAL A 126 -28.60 -4.10 14.26
C VAL A 126 -27.43 -4.71 15.03
N SER A 127 -26.18 -4.41 14.64
CA SER A 127 -24.98 -4.94 15.30
C SER A 127 -24.84 -4.47 16.75
N VAL A 128 -25.07 -3.18 17.02
CA VAL A 128 -25.07 -2.66 18.40
C VAL A 128 -26.26 -3.21 19.19
N GLY A 129 -27.44 -3.37 18.57
CA GLY A 129 -28.58 -4.01 19.22
C GLY A 129 -28.30 -5.45 19.66
N ILE A 130 -27.59 -6.22 18.84
CA ILE A 130 -27.11 -7.57 19.20
C ILE A 130 -26.17 -7.51 20.41
N ILE A 131 -25.23 -6.55 20.44
CA ILE A 131 -24.30 -6.38 21.56
C ILE A 131 -25.03 -5.98 22.84
N VAL A 132 -25.95 -5.03 22.77
CA VAL A 132 -26.77 -4.63 23.93
C VAL A 132 -27.53 -5.84 24.46
N LEU A 133 -28.15 -6.64 23.59
CA LEU A 133 -28.84 -7.87 23.99
C LEU A 133 -27.88 -8.85 24.68
N LEU A 134 -26.70 -9.09 24.11
CA LEU A 134 -25.70 -9.97 24.72
C LEU A 134 -25.22 -9.45 26.08
N CYS A 135 -25.00 -8.15 26.23
CA CYS A 135 -24.62 -7.55 27.51
C CYS A 135 -25.72 -7.68 28.57
N VAL A 136 -27.00 -7.56 28.19
CA VAL A 136 -28.13 -7.77 29.10
C VAL A 136 -28.25 -9.24 29.51
N LEU A 137 -27.95 -10.17 28.59
CA LEU A 137 -28.07 -11.61 28.84
C LEU A 137 -26.87 -12.23 29.57
N THR A 138 -25.69 -11.59 29.53
CA THR A 138 -24.43 -12.16 30.05
C THR A 138 -23.78 -11.26 31.08
N VAL A 139 -22.89 -10.36 30.66
CA VAL A 139 -22.15 -9.43 31.51
C VAL A 139 -21.80 -8.16 30.73
N PHE A 140 -21.64 -7.06 31.44
CA PHE A 140 -21.15 -5.79 30.91
C PHE A 140 -19.96 -5.31 31.75
N PRO A 141 -18.82 -4.92 31.13
CA PRO A 141 -18.55 -4.89 29.69
C PRO A 141 -18.31 -6.28 29.10
N LEU A 142 -18.68 -6.46 27.82
CA LEU A 142 -18.57 -7.75 27.13
C LEU A 142 -17.10 -8.03 26.77
N PRO A 143 -16.50 -9.17 27.19
CA PRO A 143 -15.13 -9.51 26.81
C PRO A 143 -14.93 -9.48 25.30
N PHE A 144 -13.96 -8.72 24.84
CA PHE A 144 -13.71 -8.52 23.40
C PHE A 144 -14.93 -8.01 22.62
N GLY A 145 -15.75 -7.11 23.20
CA GLY A 145 -16.95 -6.57 22.59
C GLY A 145 -16.73 -6.02 21.18
N LEU A 146 -15.58 -5.40 20.90
CA LEU A 146 -15.22 -4.92 19.57
C LEU A 146 -15.00 -6.06 18.54
N LEU A 147 -14.45 -7.20 18.97
CA LEU A 147 -14.26 -8.38 18.12
C LEU A 147 -15.57 -9.16 17.94
N ILE A 148 -16.49 -9.09 18.90
CA ILE A 148 -17.82 -9.71 18.82
C ILE A 148 -18.77 -8.89 17.95
N VAL A 149 -18.70 -7.55 17.99
CA VAL A 149 -19.57 -6.67 17.18
C VAL A 149 -19.16 -6.62 15.71
N ALA A 150 -17.87 -6.84 15.41
CA ALA A 150 -17.35 -6.70 14.06
C ALA A 150 -17.96 -7.71 13.06
N PRO A 151 -18.08 -9.03 13.34
CA PRO A 151 -18.63 -9.98 12.38
C PRO A 151 -20.09 -9.71 11.98
N PRO A 152 -21.04 -9.43 12.90
CA PRO A 152 -22.39 -9.02 12.52
C PRO A 152 -22.41 -7.80 11.59
N ASP A 153 -21.61 -6.76 11.90
CA ASP A 153 -21.58 -5.53 11.10
C ASP A 153 -20.99 -5.76 9.71
N VAL A 154 -19.90 -6.54 9.62
CA VAL A 154 -19.26 -6.92 8.36
C VAL A 154 -20.22 -7.72 7.48
N ILE A 155 -20.95 -8.67 8.07
CA ILE A 155 -21.94 -9.50 7.34
C ILE A 155 -23.08 -8.62 6.82
N LEU A 156 -23.65 -7.76 7.67
CA LEU A 156 -24.77 -6.90 7.29
C LEU A 156 -24.36 -5.83 6.27
N THR A 157 -23.21 -5.20 6.43
CA THR A 157 -22.66 -4.22 5.49
C THR A 157 -22.40 -4.88 4.14
N THR A 158 -21.82 -6.09 4.13
CA THR A 158 -21.59 -6.88 2.90
C THR A 158 -22.90 -7.28 2.25
N ALA A 159 -23.88 -7.75 3.02
CA ALA A 159 -25.19 -8.12 2.52
C ALA A 159 -25.92 -6.92 1.89
N CYS A 160 -25.89 -5.76 2.54
CA CYS A 160 -26.44 -4.52 2.00
C CYS A 160 -25.74 -4.12 0.71
N PHE A 161 -24.40 -4.16 0.67
CA PHE A 161 -23.63 -3.85 -0.54
C PHE A 161 -23.98 -4.78 -1.70
N VAL A 162 -24.01 -6.10 -1.46
CA VAL A 162 -24.33 -7.11 -2.49
C VAL A 162 -25.78 -6.99 -2.95
N TYR A 163 -26.72 -6.71 -2.04
CA TYR A 163 -28.12 -6.50 -2.38
C TYR A 163 -28.32 -5.26 -3.27
N ILE A 164 -27.76 -4.11 -2.86
CA ILE A 164 -27.90 -2.84 -3.59
C ILE A 164 -27.15 -2.89 -4.94
N SER A 165 -25.97 -3.49 -4.98
CA SER A 165 -25.21 -3.67 -6.23
C SER A 165 -25.75 -4.80 -7.11
N GLY A 166 -26.59 -5.69 -6.55
CA GLY A 166 -27.21 -6.88 -7.15
C GLY A 166 -27.66 -6.71 -8.60
N PRO A 167 -28.56 -5.75 -8.88
CA PRO A 167 -29.07 -5.54 -10.23
C PRO A 167 -27.98 -5.19 -11.26
N ARG A 168 -26.90 -4.51 -10.84
CA ARG A 168 -25.85 -4.02 -11.75
C ARG A 168 -24.98 -5.17 -12.27
N TRP A 169 -24.53 -6.06 -11.38
CA TRP A 169 -23.69 -7.18 -11.79
C TRP A 169 -24.50 -8.38 -12.31
N ARG A 170 -25.82 -8.43 -12.06
CA ARG A 170 -26.73 -9.34 -12.80
C ARG A 170 -26.88 -8.92 -14.26
N ALA A 171 -26.83 -7.63 -14.56
CA ALA A 171 -26.86 -7.11 -15.93
C ALA A 171 -25.51 -7.25 -16.66
N ASP A 172 -24.40 -7.07 -15.94
CA ASP A 172 -23.04 -7.27 -16.48
C ASP A 172 -22.23 -8.22 -15.58
N PRO A 173 -22.08 -9.50 -15.98
CA PRO A 173 -21.35 -10.51 -15.21
C PRO A 173 -19.89 -10.15 -14.92
N THR A 174 -19.28 -9.25 -15.71
CA THR A 174 -17.88 -8.82 -15.49
C THR A 174 -17.72 -8.03 -14.19
N LEU A 175 -18.77 -7.35 -13.74
CA LEU A 175 -18.78 -6.57 -12.49
C LEU A 175 -18.75 -7.45 -11.25
N TRP A 176 -19.17 -8.72 -11.35
CA TRP A 176 -19.12 -9.64 -10.22
C TRP A 176 -17.68 -9.94 -9.78
N GLU A 177 -16.75 -10.00 -10.72
CA GLU A 177 -15.32 -10.14 -10.41
C GLU A 177 -14.79 -8.91 -9.67
N ASP A 178 -15.26 -7.71 -10.03
CA ASP A 178 -14.89 -6.50 -9.30
C ASP A 178 -15.49 -6.48 -7.89
N VAL A 179 -16.74 -6.95 -7.71
CA VAL A 179 -17.35 -7.14 -6.38
C VAL A 179 -16.51 -8.10 -5.52
N LYS A 180 -16.15 -9.28 -6.05
CA LYS A 180 -15.33 -10.26 -5.32
C LYS A 180 -13.99 -9.67 -4.88
N ARG A 181 -13.34 -8.91 -5.76
CA ARG A 181 -12.06 -8.24 -5.46
C ARG A 181 -12.22 -7.22 -4.33
N GLN A 182 -13.26 -6.38 -4.38
CA GLN A 182 -13.53 -5.40 -3.33
C GLN A 182 -13.83 -6.07 -1.98
N LEU A 183 -14.64 -7.12 -1.97
CA LEU A 183 -14.92 -7.90 -0.77
C LEU A 183 -13.66 -8.60 -0.24
N SER A 184 -12.77 -9.07 -1.11
CA SER A 184 -11.50 -9.67 -0.69
C SER A 184 -10.55 -8.65 -0.04
N VAL A 185 -10.48 -7.43 -0.55
CA VAL A 185 -9.72 -6.34 0.09
C VAL A 185 -10.31 -5.98 1.45
N PHE A 186 -11.64 -5.86 1.53
CA PHE A 186 -12.33 -5.61 2.79
C PHE A 186 -12.11 -6.73 3.81
N ASN A 187 -12.21 -7.99 3.40
CA ASN A 187 -11.93 -9.15 4.25
C ASN A 187 -10.49 -9.17 4.75
N CYS A 188 -9.52 -8.73 3.95
CA CYS A 188 -8.15 -8.58 4.41
C CYS A 188 -8.03 -7.51 5.51
N GLN A 189 -8.68 -6.36 5.32
CA GLN A 189 -8.72 -5.31 6.34
C GLN A 189 -9.37 -5.79 7.63
N VAL A 190 -10.50 -6.51 7.55
CA VAL A 190 -11.15 -7.14 8.71
C VAL A 190 -10.23 -8.17 9.35
N ALA A 191 -9.56 -9.04 8.58
CA ALA A 191 -8.64 -10.02 9.15
C ALA A 191 -7.51 -9.36 9.97
N LEU A 192 -6.97 -8.22 9.49
CA LEU A 192 -5.95 -7.48 10.24
C LEU A 192 -6.46 -6.99 11.59
N THR A 193 -7.73 -6.59 11.71
CA THR A 193 -8.29 -6.16 13.00
C THR A 193 -8.34 -7.29 14.03
N PHE A 194 -8.33 -8.56 13.62
CA PHE A 194 -8.23 -9.71 14.54
C PHE A 194 -6.78 -10.15 14.75
N ILE A 195 -5.97 -10.17 13.70
CA ILE A 195 -4.57 -10.64 13.76
C ILE A 195 -3.73 -9.77 14.69
N TYR A 196 -3.87 -8.45 14.61
CA TYR A 196 -3.01 -7.53 15.38
C TYR A 196 -3.26 -7.57 16.90
N PRO A 197 -4.51 -7.63 17.41
CA PRO A 197 -4.77 -7.91 18.83
C PRO A 197 -4.17 -9.24 19.32
N ILE A 198 -4.28 -10.31 18.52
CA ILE A 198 -3.66 -11.61 18.85
C ILE A 198 -2.14 -11.49 18.89
N TYR A 199 -1.57 -10.72 17.97
CA TYR A 199 -0.13 -10.41 17.95
C TYR A 199 0.28 -9.64 19.21
N ILE A 200 -0.44 -8.58 19.60
CA ILE A 200 -0.16 -7.84 20.85
C ILE A 200 -0.17 -8.78 22.04
N TYR A 201 -1.20 -9.63 22.13
CA TYR A 201 -1.30 -10.59 23.22
C TYR A 201 -0.05 -11.48 23.31
N GLY A 202 0.37 -12.06 22.18
CA GLY A 202 1.60 -12.85 22.11
C GLY A 202 2.84 -12.03 22.48
N PHE A 203 2.93 -10.78 22.04
CA PHE A 203 4.07 -9.90 22.30
C PHE A 203 4.19 -9.52 23.78
N VAL A 204 3.08 -9.18 24.44
CA VAL A 204 3.04 -8.79 25.86
C VAL A 204 3.22 -10.00 26.78
N SER A 205 2.80 -11.19 26.34
CA SER A 205 2.98 -12.44 27.08
C SER A 205 4.44 -12.94 27.13
N LEU A 206 5.33 -12.38 26.30
CA LEU A 206 6.73 -12.79 26.19
C LEU A 206 7.66 -11.75 26.83
N THR A 207 8.77 -12.21 27.41
CA THR A 207 9.78 -11.34 28.03
C THR A 207 11.17 -11.54 27.44
N GLY A 208 11.98 -10.48 27.43
CA GLY A 208 13.41 -10.56 27.10
C GLY A 208 13.70 -10.92 25.63
N ILE A 209 14.50 -11.96 25.40
CA ILE A 209 14.93 -12.37 24.06
C ILE A 209 13.75 -12.90 23.24
N HIS A 210 12.82 -13.61 23.87
CA HIS A 210 11.67 -14.19 23.17
C HIS A 210 10.73 -13.10 22.64
N GLN A 211 10.58 -12.01 23.38
CA GLN A 211 9.87 -10.81 22.93
C GLN A 211 10.53 -10.20 21.69
N ALA A 212 11.87 -10.04 21.70
CA ALA A 212 12.61 -9.51 20.56
C ALA A 212 12.52 -10.43 19.31
N MET A 213 12.57 -11.75 19.50
CA MET A 213 12.36 -12.72 18.41
C MET A 213 10.94 -12.66 17.84
N PHE A 214 9.94 -12.40 18.69
CA PHE A 214 8.54 -12.27 18.27
C PHE A 214 8.29 -11.05 17.37
N VAL A 215 9.12 -10.00 17.46
CA VAL A 215 9.07 -8.84 16.55
C VAL A 215 9.23 -9.26 15.08
N VAL A 216 9.99 -10.32 14.79
CA VAL A 216 10.21 -10.81 13.40
C VAL A 216 8.93 -11.31 12.74
N ILE A 217 7.89 -11.64 13.50
CA ILE A 217 6.58 -12.03 12.95
C ILE A 217 5.87 -10.83 12.29
N LEU A 218 6.16 -9.61 12.73
CA LEU A 218 5.51 -8.39 12.24
C LEU A 218 5.77 -8.16 10.74
N PRO A 219 7.03 -8.21 10.23
CA PRO A 219 7.30 -8.22 8.78
C PRO A 219 6.58 -9.33 8.01
N ILE A 220 6.38 -10.50 8.62
CA ILE A 220 5.71 -11.63 7.96
C ILE A 220 4.21 -11.32 7.79
N ILE A 221 3.57 -10.79 8.84
CA ILE A 221 2.16 -10.35 8.78
C ILE A 221 2.00 -9.27 7.71
N GLN A 222 2.87 -8.25 7.72
CA GLN A 222 2.85 -7.19 6.70
C GLN A 222 3.01 -7.78 5.29
N LEU A 223 3.97 -8.68 5.08
CA LEU A 223 4.22 -9.29 3.77
C LEU A 223 3.00 -10.07 3.25
N ILE A 224 2.35 -10.86 4.11
CA ILE A 224 1.14 -11.62 3.76
C ILE A 224 0.00 -10.65 3.41
N ALA A 225 -0.23 -9.64 4.24
CA ALA A 225 -1.29 -8.66 4.04
C ALA A 225 -1.09 -7.84 2.76
N LYS A 226 0.13 -7.33 2.53
CA LYS A 226 0.50 -6.62 1.29
C LYS A 226 0.17 -7.48 0.08
N ASN A 227 0.60 -8.75 0.09
CA ASN A 227 0.36 -9.69 -1.01
C ASN A 227 -1.10 -9.98 -1.26
N TRP A 228 -1.89 -10.13 -0.20
CA TRP A 228 -3.31 -10.34 -0.30
C TRP A 228 -3.95 -9.17 -1.04
N VAL A 229 -3.77 -7.94 -0.55
CA VAL A 229 -4.37 -6.74 -1.13
C VAL A 229 -3.88 -6.53 -2.58
N SER A 230 -2.57 -6.69 -2.84
CA SER A 230 -1.98 -6.52 -4.17
C SER A 230 -2.61 -7.39 -5.26
N ARG A 231 -2.93 -8.64 -4.93
CA ARG A 231 -3.52 -9.61 -5.86
C ARG A 231 -4.92 -9.22 -6.31
N GLN A 232 -5.64 -8.44 -5.50
CA GLN A 232 -7.04 -8.06 -5.78
C GLN A 232 -7.17 -6.79 -6.62
N HIS A 233 -6.16 -5.92 -6.61
CA HIS A 233 -6.16 -4.72 -7.45
C HIS A 233 -5.71 -5.05 -8.88
N THR A 234 -6.56 -4.76 -9.88
CA THR A 234 -6.20 -4.86 -11.30
C THR A 234 -5.56 -3.56 -11.82
N ASN A 235 -5.97 -2.41 -11.29
CA ASN A 235 -5.35 -1.14 -11.62
C ASN A 235 -4.04 -0.97 -10.83
N HIS A 236 -2.91 -0.97 -11.54
CA HIS A 236 -1.60 -0.81 -10.92
C HIS A 236 -1.45 0.55 -10.23
N ASP A 237 -2.14 1.60 -10.65
CA ASP A 237 -2.00 2.95 -10.09
C ASP A 237 -2.58 3.11 -8.67
N LEU A 238 -3.53 2.26 -8.27
CA LEU A 238 -4.18 2.32 -6.95
C LEU A 238 -3.51 1.39 -5.93
N LYS A 239 -2.62 0.51 -6.40
CA LYS A 239 -1.95 -0.49 -5.57
C LYS A 239 -1.13 0.13 -4.43
N PRO A 240 -0.22 1.10 -4.67
CA PRO A 240 0.67 1.64 -3.63
C PRO A 240 -0.08 2.15 -2.44
N GLU A 241 -0.97 3.09 -2.70
CA GLU A 241 -1.82 3.69 -1.70
C GLU A 241 -2.65 2.65 -0.92
N SER A 242 -3.37 1.77 -1.63
CA SER A 242 -4.29 0.83 -0.98
C SER A 242 -3.57 -0.17 -0.08
N VAL A 243 -2.38 -0.61 -0.50
CA VAL A 243 -1.57 -1.58 0.25
C VAL A 243 -0.93 -0.91 1.47
N ILE A 244 -0.34 0.28 1.28
CA ILE A 244 0.42 0.97 2.33
C ILE A 244 -0.52 1.49 3.40
N PHE A 245 -1.58 2.21 3.03
CA PHE A 245 -2.48 2.81 4.03
C PHE A 245 -3.31 1.77 4.78
N ILE A 246 -3.48 0.54 4.28
CA ILE A 246 -4.06 -0.54 5.08
C ILE A 246 -3.00 -1.11 6.01
N VAL A 247 -1.90 -1.63 5.45
CA VAL A 247 -0.94 -2.45 6.20
C VAL A 247 -0.08 -1.61 7.13
N GLU A 248 0.47 -0.49 6.65
CA GLU A 248 1.37 0.34 7.45
C GLU A 248 0.65 1.16 8.50
N VAL A 249 -0.62 1.55 8.27
CA VAL A 249 -1.39 2.24 9.31
C VAL A 249 -1.67 1.32 10.49
N PHE A 250 -2.07 0.07 10.22
CA PHE A 250 -2.16 -0.92 11.30
C PHE A 250 -0.81 -1.13 11.96
N ASN A 251 0.24 -1.37 11.18
CA ASN A 251 1.55 -1.64 11.75
C ASN A 251 2.04 -0.50 12.65
N ALA A 252 2.04 0.74 12.16
CA ALA A 252 2.58 1.89 12.87
C ALA A 252 1.79 2.20 14.15
N LEU A 253 0.46 2.08 14.14
CA LEU A 253 -0.35 2.33 15.33
C LEU A 253 -0.14 1.24 16.40
N TYR A 254 0.03 0.00 15.97
CA TYR A 254 0.30 -1.12 16.87
C TYR A 254 1.74 -1.10 17.41
N VAL A 255 2.72 -0.73 16.59
CA VAL A 255 4.10 -0.46 17.03
C VAL A 255 4.12 0.69 18.03
N SER A 256 3.36 1.76 17.79
CA SER A 256 3.26 2.89 18.72
C SER A 256 2.71 2.46 20.09
N ASN A 257 1.66 1.64 20.11
CA ASN A 257 1.13 1.06 21.35
C ASN A 257 2.12 0.10 22.03
N ALA A 258 2.87 -0.70 21.26
CA ALA A 258 3.90 -1.59 21.81
C ALA A 258 5.07 -0.81 22.42
N LEU A 259 5.49 0.30 21.79
CA LEU A 259 6.50 1.22 22.32
C LEU A 259 6.01 1.98 23.55
N HIS A 260 4.72 2.30 23.62
CA HIS A 260 4.09 2.89 24.79
C HIS A 260 4.12 1.95 26.00
N ASN A 261 3.86 0.66 25.77
CA ASN A 261 3.75 -0.34 26.85
C ASN A 261 5.08 -1.06 27.17
N SER A 262 6.11 -0.95 26.32
CA SER A 262 7.40 -1.61 26.50
C SER A 262 8.45 -0.65 27.05
N SER A 263 8.89 -0.87 28.29
CA SER A 263 10.05 -0.19 28.90
C SER A 263 11.41 -0.75 28.44
N SER A 264 11.43 -1.70 27.50
CA SER A 264 12.65 -2.41 27.11
C SER A 264 13.28 -1.82 25.85
N TRP A 265 14.39 -1.08 26.03
CA TRP A 265 15.24 -0.53 24.95
C TRP A 265 15.62 -1.55 23.86
N LYS A 266 15.64 -2.85 24.21
CA LYS A 266 15.94 -3.95 23.29
C LYS A 266 14.87 -4.14 22.22
N THR A 267 13.59 -3.94 22.56
CA THR A 267 12.47 -4.08 21.62
C THR A 267 12.43 -2.94 20.62
N THR A 268 12.59 -1.71 21.11
CA THR A 268 12.74 -0.51 20.27
C THR A 268 13.94 -0.63 19.33
N ALA A 269 15.10 -1.07 19.84
CA ALA A 269 16.28 -1.29 19.01
C ALA A 269 16.08 -2.39 17.95
N ALA A 270 15.32 -3.44 18.27
CA ALA A 270 15.00 -4.50 17.31
C ALA A 270 14.08 -3.99 16.19
N ILE A 271 13.03 -3.23 16.52
CA ILE A 271 12.12 -2.60 15.54
C ILE A 271 12.92 -1.67 14.63
N MET A 272 13.69 -0.75 15.20
CA MET A 272 14.56 0.17 14.45
C MET A 272 15.55 -0.56 13.52
N THR A 273 16.10 -1.69 13.96
CA THR A 273 17.03 -2.47 13.13
C THR A 273 16.30 -3.10 11.94
N ILE A 274 15.08 -3.60 12.16
CA ILE A 274 14.25 -4.16 11.09
C ILE A 274 13.87 -3.07 10.08
N ASP A 275 13.44 -1.90 10.57
CA ASP A 275 13.05 -0.76 9.73
C ASP A 275 14.24 -0.28 8.90
N PHE A 276 15.43 -0.13 9.51
CA PHE A 276 16.66 0.21 8.78
C PHE A 276 17.04 -0.82 7.71
N LEU A 277 16.93 -2.13 8.02
CA LEU A 277 17.21 -3.19 7.05
C LEU A 277 16.19 -3.18 5.91
N HIS A 278 14.91 -2.94 6.21
CA HIS A 278 13.85 -2.82 5.24
C HIS A 278 14.09 -1.62 4.31
N PHE A 279 14.40 -0.45 4.87
CA PHE A 279 14.81 0.73 4.11
C PHE A 279 16.01 0.46 3.20
N TRP A 280 17.07 -0.17 3.73
CA TRP A 280 18.27 -0.49 2.96
C TRP A 280 17.97 -1.40 1.77
N MET A 281 17.18 -2.45 1.99
CA MET A 281 16.74 -3.36 0.92
C MET A 281 15.94 -2.62 -0.14
N SER A 282 14.93 -1.84 0.25
CA SER A 282 14.10 -1.08 -0.68
C SER A 282 14.91 -0.05 -1.49
N MET A 283 15.91 0.58 -0.88
CA MET A 283 16.83 1.47 -1.58
C MET A 283 17.70 0.74 -2.61
N PHE A 284 18.22 -0.44 -2.25
CA PHE A 284 18.97 -1.26 -3.20
C PHE A 284 18.13 -1.60 -4.43
N ASP A 285 16.86 -1.92 -4.22
CA ASP A 285 15.94 -2.27 -5.30
C ASP A 285 15.60 -1.09 -6.22
N VAL A 286 15.45 0.13 -5.67
CA VAL A 286 15.31 1.35 -6.47
C VAL A 286 16.55 1.57 -7.34
N ILE A 287 17.74 1.37 -6.78
CA ILE A 287 19.01 1.54 -7.52
C ILE A 287 19.09 0.53 -8.68
N GLU A 288 18.75 -0.73 -8.44
CA GLU A 288 18.77 -1.77 -9.45
C GLU A 288 17.75 -1.49 -10.57
N ALA A 289 16.51 -1.13 -10.21
CA ALA A 289 15.48 -0.77 -11.20
C ALA A 289 15.88 0.46 -12.03
N LEU A 290 16.53 1.46 -11.40
CA LEU A 290 17.02 2.63 -12.10
C LEU A 290 18.23 2.32 -12.98
N ASN A 291 19.09 1.38 -12.60
CA ASN A 291 20.23 0.97 -13.41
C ASN A 291 19.78 0.45 -14.79
N GLU A 292 18.66 -0.29 -14.85
CA GLU A 292 18.04 -0.72 -16.11
C GLU A 292 17.65 0.47 -17.00
N VAL A 293 17.16 1.57 -16.42
CA VAL A 293 16.83 2.81 -17.14
C VAL A 293 18.10 3.55 -17.56
N LYS A 294 19.12 3.64 -16.69
CA LYS A 294 20.40 4.29 -16.99
C LYS A 294 21.14 3.61 -18.15
N ILE A 295 21.07 2.28 -18.25
CA ILE A 295 21.62 1.53 -19.39
C ILE A 295 20.94 1.94 -20.70
N LEU A 296 19.64 2.25 -20.69
CA LEU A 296 18.93 2.76 -21.87
C LEU A 296 19.28 4.23 -22.14
N MET A 297 19.40 5.06 -21.10
CA MET A 297 19.82 6.46 -21.23
C MET A 297 21.24 6.58 -21.81
N ALA A 298 22.15 5.66 -21.47
CA ALA A 298 23.53 5.66 -21.98
C ALA A 298 23.64 5.49 -23.51
N LYS A 299 22.55 5.09 -24.19
CA LYS A 299 22.49 5.05 -25.65
C LYS A 299 22.26 6.43 -26.28
N ILE A 300 21.82 7.41 -25.50
CA ILE A 300 21.64 8.79 -25.97
C ILE A 300 23.03 9.44 -26.05
N PRO A 301 23.43 10.01 -27.21
CA PRO A 301 24.70 10.70 -27.34
C PRO A 301 24.84 11.84 -26.32
N ARG A 302 26.02 11.96 -25.67
CA ARG A 302 26.27 12.98 -24.64
C ARG A 302 26.19 14.43 -25.15
N SER A 303 26.34 14.62 -26.46
CA SER A 303 26.19 15.91 -27.14
C SER A 303 24.72 16.31 -27.36
N HIS A 304 23.76 15.42 -27.07
CA HIS A 304 22.34 15.69 -27.25
C HIS A 304 21.78 16.49 -26.06
N PRO A 305 20.99 17.56 -26.25
CA PRO A 305 20.46 18.40 -25.16
C PRO A 305 19.64 17.60 -24.12
N ILE A 306 18.94 16.56 -24.57
CA ILE A 306 18.12 15.65 -23.74
C ILE A 306 18.97 14.76 -22.79
N ALA A 307 20.29 14.62 -23.00
CA ALA A 307 21.13 13.75 -22.17
C ALA A 307 21.28 14.23 -20.71
N GLN A 308 20.98 15.50 -20.43
CA GLN A 308 21.03 16.11 -19.08
C GLN A 308 19.66 16.15 -18.39
N GLU A 309 18.59 15.72 -19.08
CA GLU A 309 17.23 15.71 -18.54
C GLU A 309 16.99 14.48 -17.66
N SER A 310 16.04 14.59 -16.73
CA SER A 310 15.66 13.46 -15.88
C SER A 310 14.99 12.35 -16.70
N PHE A 311 15.09 11.09 -16.26
CA PHE A 311 14.49 9.96 -16.98
C PHE A 311 12.97 10.11 -17.19
N VAL A 312 12.28 10.85 -16.30
CA VAL A 312 10.86 11.18 -16.43
C VAL A 312 10.62 12.13 -17.60
N GLN A 313 11.43 13.17 -17.73
CA GLN A 313 11.34 14.12 -18.85
C GLN A 313 11.64 13.43 -20.19
N ILE A 314 12.65 12.56 -20.21
CA ILE A 314 12.97 11.73 -21.39
C ILE A 314 11.79 10.83 -21.75
N ALA A 315 11.17 10.18 -20.75
CA ALA A 315 10.00 9.34 -20.98
C ALA A 315 8.83 10.12 -21.58
N MET A 316 8.59 11.34 -21.09
CA MET A 316 7.57 12.26 -21.62
C MET A 316 7.86 12.69 -23.06
N ARG A 317 9.10 13.06 -23.39
CA ARG A 317 9.46 13.39 -24.77
C ARG A 317 9.31 12.20 -25.72
N ILE A 318 9.71 11.01 -25.28
CA ILE A 318 9.54 9.76 -26.05
C ILE A 318 8.05 9.49 -26.31
N LEU A 319 7.21 9.73 -25.31
CA LEU A 319 5.76 9.55 -25.37
C LEU A 319 5.11 10.55 -26.35
N ASP A 320 5.53 11.82 -26.32
CA ASP A 320 5.05 12.86 -27.24
C ASP A 320 5.45 12.57 -28.69
N ILE A 321 6.69 12.11 -28.92
CA ILE A 321 7.15 11.68 -30.25
C ILE A 321 6.32 10.51 -30.77
N GLU A 322 6.06 9.49 -29.95
CA GLU A 322 5.23 8.35 -30.39
C GLU A 322 3.77 8.77 -30.63
N ALA A 323 3.27 9.77 -29.89
CA ALA A 323 1.95 10.34 -30.10
C ALA A 323 1.83 11.06 -31.45
N THR A 324 2.80 11.92 -31.79
CA THR A 324 2.81 12.63 -33.08
C THR A 324 2.98 11.66 -34.24
N LEU A 325 3.87 10.67 -34.13
CA LEU A 325 4.08 9.64 -35.15
C LEU A 325 2.86 8.76 -35.40
N LYS A 326 2.01 8.54 -34.39
CA LYS A 326 0.76 7.79 -34.56
C LYS A 326 -0.39 8.68 -35.04
N ALA A 327 -0.43 9.95 -34.62
CA ALA A 327 -1.38 10.92 -35.12
C ALA A 327 -1.22 11.13 -36.64
N SER A 328 0.02 11.20 -37.14
CA SER A 328 0.30 11.34 -38.57
C SER A 328 0.01 10.08 -39.41
N ARG A 329 -0.22 8.93 -38.77
CA ARG A 329 -0.32 7.61 -39.43
C ARG A 329 -1.72 7.01 -39.36
N THR A 330 -2.65 7.59 -38.60
CA THR A 330 -4.01 7.07 -38.44
C THR A 330 -5.06 8.16 -38.66
N ASP A 331 -5.69 8.12 -39.84
CA ASP A 331 -6.83 8.98 -40.20
C ASP A 331 -8.20 8.34 -39.85
N SER A 332 -8.23 7.16 -39.19
CA SER A 332 -9.46 6.33 -39.21
C SER A 332 -9.77 5.42 -38.01
N THR A 333 -9.15 5.58 -36.83
CA THR A 333 -9.56 4.79 -35.63
C THR A 333 -10.31 5.63 -34.60
N LYS A 334 -11.65 5.59 -34.70
CA LYS A 334 -12.61 6.18 -33.77
C LYS A 334 -12.59 5.50 -32.39
N ASN A 335 -12.83 6.32 -31.36
CA ASN A 335 -13.39 6.02 -30.03
C ASN A 335 -12.53 5.45 -28.88
N ALA A 336 -11.24 5.15 -29.05
CA ALA A 336 -10.38 4.82 -27.89
C ALA A 336 -9.65 6.06 -27.36
N SER A 337 -9.71 6.32 -26.04
CA SER A 337 -8.95 7.42 -25.44
C SER A 337 -7.45 7.26 -25.73
N TRP A 338 -6.77 8.37 -25.99
CA TRP A 338 -5.35 8.39 -26.36
C TRP A 338 -4.47 7.61 -25.36
N GLY A 339 -4.76 7.74 -24.05
CA GLY A 339 -4.07 7.03 -22.98
C GLY A 339 -4.17 5.51 -23.10
N LEU A 340 -5.37 4.98 -23.40
CA LEU A 340 -5.60 3.55 -23.62
C LEU A 340 -4.83 3.00 -24.83
N ARG A 341 -4.71 3.78 -25.91
CA ARG A 341 -3.92 3.39 -27.10
C ARG A 341 -2.44 3.29 -26.76
N MET A 342 -1.92 4.27 -26.01
CA MET A 342 -0.51 4.29 -25.64
C MET A 342 -0.17 3.19 -24.63
N GLU A 343 -1.04 2.97 -23.64
CA GLU A 343 -0.91 1.88 -22.67
C GLU A 343 -0.90 0.50 -23.35
N LYS A 344 -1.77 0.30 -24.35
CA LYS A 344 -1.79 -0.94 -25.14
C LYS A 344 -0.47 -1.15 -25.90
N TRP A 345 0.12 -0.09 -26.46
CA TRP A 345 1.41 -0.18 -27.16
C TRP A 345 2.60 -0.46 -26.23
N VAL A 346 2.65 0.22 -25.07
CA VAL A 346 3.67 -0.05 -24.04
C VAL A 346 3.57 -1.50 -23.57
N SER A 347 2.36 -2.06 -23.52
CA SER A 347 2.09 -3.44 -23.09
C SER A 347 2.37 -4.49 -24.16
N SER A 348 1.87 -4.30 -25.39
CA SER A 348 1.94 -5.29 -26.49
C SER A 348 3.37 -5.51 -27.01
N SER A 349 4.25 -4.53 -26.82
CA SER A 349 5.68 -4.65 -27.14
C SER A 349 6.38 -5.79 -26.38
N ASN A 350 5.74 -6.36 -25.35
CA ASN A 350 6.20 -7.51 -24.59
C ASN A 350 5.89 -8.88 -25.26
N GLU A 351 4.78 -9.01 -25.98
CA GLU A 351 4.28 -10.29 -26.50
C GLU A 351 5.00 -10.78 -27.77
N SER A 352 5.56 -9.86 -28.56
CA SER A 352 6.25 -10.21 -29.82
C SER A 352 7.56 -11.01 -29.65
N LYS A 353 8.03 -11.27 -28.42
CA LYS A 353 9.11 -12.24 -28.14
C LYS A 353 8.63 -13.68 -28.02
N ALA A 354 7.33 -13.92 -27.82
CA ALA A 354 6.77 -15.28 -27.72
C ALA A 354 6.34 -15.87 -29.08
N SER A 355 6.10 -15.03 -30.09
CA SER A 355 5.61 -15.46 -31.41
C SER A 355 6.66 -15.51 -32.52
N SER A 356 7.87 -14.99 -32.31
CA SER A 356 8.93 -14.92 -33.34
C SER A 356 9.90 -16.12 -33.34
N SER A 357 9.70 -17.13 -32.48
CA SER A 357 10.58 -18.31 -32.39
C SER A 357 9.93 -19.61 -32.87
N ARG A 358 8.85 -19.56 -33.69
CA ARG A 358 8.19 -20.77 -34.20
C ARG A 358 8.27 -21.00 -35.71
N ASP A 359 8.81 -20.06 -36.49
CA ASP A 359 8.98 -20.25 -37.94
C ASP A 359 10.44 -20.59 -38.27
N ALA A 360 10.92 -21.72 -37.75
CA ALA A 360 12.16 -22.37 -38.20
C ALA A 360 12.18 -23.84 -37.77
N SER A 361 11.14 -24.61 -38.09
CA SER A 361 11.17 -26.08 -38.15
C SER A 361 9.82 -26.58 -38.65
N SER A 362 9.61 -26.48 -39.96
CA SER A 362 8.49 -27.14 -40.64
C SER A 362 8.98 -27.86 -41.89
N THR A 363 9.90 -28.80 -41.68
CA THR A 363 10.18 -29.86 -42.65
C THR A 363 10.57 -31.10 -41.87
N ALA A 364 9.94 -32.24 -42.19
CA ALA A 364 9.84 -33.50 -41.41
C ALA A 364 8.85 -33.39 -40.23
N THR A 365 7.73 -34.12 -40.16
CA THR A 365 7.48 -35.50 -40.61
C THR A 365 5.98 -35.70 -40.82
N ARG A 366 5.59 -36.23 -41.98
CA ARG A 366 4.28 -36.84 -42.25
C ARG A 366 4.23 -38.25 -41.64
N MET A 367 3.01 -38.70 -41.30
CA MET A 367 2.61 -40.03 -40.79
C MET A 367 2.82 -40.17 -39.27
N ILE A 368 1.87 -40.58 -38.43
CA ILE A 368 0.89 -41.67 -38.54
C ILE A 368 -0.44 -41.29 -37.82
N MET A 369 -1.53 -41.83 -38.36
CA MET A 369 -2.95 -41.70 -38.00
C MET A 369 -3.32 -42.60 -36.78
N GLY A 370 -4.29 -42.22 -35.93
CA GLY A 370 -4.94 -43.16 -35.01
C GLY A 370 -5.68 -42.60 -33.78
N SER A 371 -6.99 -42.38 -33.93
CA SER A 371 -8.14 -42.53 -33.00
C SER A 371 -7.99 -42.39 -31.46
N GLY A 372 -8.91 -41.63 -30.84
CA GLY A 372 -9.30 -41.79 -29.42
C GLY A 372 -9.84 -40.54 -28.73
N ARG A 373 -11.13 -40.51 -28.40
CA ARG A 373 -11.86 -39.36 -27.80
C ARG A 373 -11.55 -39.13 -26.30
N LYS A 374 -11.21 -37.87 -26.02
CA LYS A 374 -11.36 -37.00 -24.82
C LYS A 374 -12.13 -37.54 -23.59
N LEU A 375 -11.45 -37.50 -22.43
CA LEU A 375 -12.03 -37.04 -21.17
C LEU A 375 -11.03 -36.10 -20.47
N SER A 376 -11.53 -34.93 -20.09
CA SER A 376 -10.77 -33.76 -19.63
C SER A 376 -10.64 -33.73 -18.11
N SER A 377 -9.43 -33.81 -17.59
CA SER A 377 -9.03 -33.10 -16.36
C SER A 377 -7.54 -32.78 -16.45
N ASN A 378 -7.19 -31.49 -16.45
CA ASN A 378 -5.80 -31.05 -16.38
C ASN A 378 -5.69 -29.85 -15.46
N ILE A 379 -5.37 -30.16 -14.21
CA ILE A 379 -4.55 -29.33 -13.33
C ILE A 379 -3.15 -29.29 -13.98
N ALA A 380 -2.93 -28.34 -14.88
CA ALA A 380 -1.63 -28.12 -15.49
C ALA A 380 -0.86 -27.07 -14.67
N ARG A 381 0.10 -27.58 -13.90
CA ARG A 381 1.21 -26.84 -13.29
C ARG A 381 1.88 -25.98 -14.35
N ILE A 382 1.84 -24.66 -14.21
CA ILE A 382 2.60 -23.73 -15.04
C ILE A 382 3.88 -23.35 -14.30
N PHE A 383 4.94 -24.11 -14.59
CA PHE A 383 6.31 -23.61 -14.54
C PHE A 383 6.87 -23.69 -15.97
N PRO A 384 7.45 -22.59 -16.48
CA PRO A 384 8.56 -22.71 -17.39
C PRO A 384 9.79 -22.02 -16.79
N ILE A 385 10.71 -22.86 -16.33
CA ILE A 385 12.16 -22.63 -16.22
C ILE A 385 12.66 -22.67 -17.69
N ARG A 386 13.44 -21.75 -18.30
CA ARG A 386 14.81 -21.27 -18.00
C ARG A 386 15.29 -20.30 -19.11
N PHE A 387 16.17 -19.36 -18.78
CA PHE A 387 17.50 -19.06 -19.38
C PHE A 387 17.86 -17.56 -19.38
N PHE A 388 18.80 -17.17 -18.53
CA PHE A 388 19.63 -15.97 -18.69
C PHE A 388 21.03 -16.38 -19.12
N HIS A 389 21.51 -15.78 -20.20
CA HIS A 389 22.87 -15.94 -20.69
C HIS A 389 23.89 -15.49 -19.66
N ARG A 390 24.89 -16.35 -19.47
CA ARG A 390 26.21 -16.08 -18.90
C ARG A 390 26.74 -14.72 -19.39
N ARG A 391 26.98 -13.76 -18.49
CA ARG A 391 28.02 -12.73 -18.70
C ARG A 391 28.97 -12.74 -17.53
N LYS A 392 30.20 -13.15 -17.83
CA LYS A 392 31.35 -13.16 -16.95
C LYS A 392 31.69 -11.71 -16.59
N TRP A 393 31.77 -11.48 -15.30
CA TRP A 393 32.42 -10.34 -14.68
C TRP A 393 33.91 -10.35 -15.12
N TRP A 394 34.46 -9.16 -15.44
CA TRP A 394 35.83 -8.88 -15.91
C TRP A 394 36.16 -9.16 -17.39
N GLN A 395 36.27 -8.09 -18.18
CA GLN A 395 37.23 -8.00 -19.30
C GLN A 395 37.86 -6.60 -19.33
N PRO A 396 39.16 -6.47 -19.70
CA PRO A 396 39.87 -5.20 -19.72
C PRO A 396 39.41 -4.33 -20.90
N ARG A 397 39.53 -2.99 -20.74
CA ARG A 397 39.32 -2.00 -21.80
C ARG A 397 40.15 -2.35 -23.03
N VAL A 398 39.50 -2.74 -24.12
CA VAL A 398 40.08 -2.72 -25.46
C VAL A 398 39.59 -1.44 -26.14
N ARG A 399 40.52 -0.51 -26.40
CA ARG A 399 40.27 0.65 -27.26
C ARG A 399 40.20 0.16 -28.71
N PRO A 400 39.17 0.51 -29.49
CA PRO A 400 39.24 0.33 -30.93
C PRO A 400 40.00 1.52 -31.54
N THR A 401 41.17 1.23 -32.12
CA THR A 401 41.89 2.12 -33.02
C THR A 401 41.14 2.10 -34.36
N PHE A 402 40.49 3.19 -34.74
CA PHE A 402 39.95 3.34 -36.08
C PHE A 402 40.92 4.18 -36.91
N ALA A 403 41.37 3.60 -38.03
CA ALA A 403 42.18 4.26 -39.04
C ALA A 403 41.41 5.43 -39.64
N VAL A 404 42.11 6.55 -39.81
CA VAL A 404 41.60 7.77 -40.45
C VAL A 404 41.76 7.61 -41.96
N GLU A 405 40.64 7.42 -42.65
CA GLU A 405 40.59 7.56 -44.10
C GLU A 405 39.81 8.83 -44.42
N GLY A 406 40.54 9.86 -44.84
CA GLY A 406 40.02 11.21 -45.05
C GLY A 406 39.13 11.27 -46.29
N HIS A 407 37.83 11.48 -46.09
CA HIS A 407 36.94 12.00 -47.12
C HIS A 407 36.41 13.36 -46.67
N LYS A 408 36.71 14.38 -47.49
CA LYS A 408 36.25 15.76 -47.32
C LYS A 408 34.73 15.80 -47.48
N VAL A 409 34.00 16.13 -46.41
CA VAL A 409 32.57 16.45 -46.49
C VAL A 409 32.37 17.92 -46.16
N THR A 410 31.82 18.62 -47.13
CA THR A 410 31.38 20.01 -47.12
C THR A 410 30.33 20.27 -46.04
N ARG A 411 30.48 21.41 -45.35
CA ARG A 411 29.58 21.92 -44.30
C ARG A 411 28.16 22.16 -44.85
N HIS A 412 27.15 21.56 -44.20
CA HIS A 412 25.74 21.99 -44.23
C HIS A 412 25.10 21.84 -42.83
N PRO A 413 24.02 22.57 -42.53
CA PRO A 413 23.63 23.00 -41.17
C PRO A 413 23.07 21.88 -40.29
N ARG A 414 23.27 22.01 -38.97
CA ARG A 414 22.87 21.07 -37.89
C ARG A 414 21.42 20.55 -38.04
N GLU A 415 21.26 19.32 -38.54
CA GLU A 415 20.08 18.52 -38.23
C GLU A 415 20.22 18.01 -36.78
N GLU A 416 19.33 18.46 -35.89
CA GLU A 416 19.21 17.87 -34.56
C GLU A 416 18.90 16.37 -34.70
N LEU A 417 19.78 15.51 -34.17
CA LEU A 417 19.66 14.06 -34.24
C LEU A 417 18.36 13.61 -33.55
N LYS A 418 17.26 13.46 -34.29
CA LYS A 418 15.93 13.23 -33.71
C LYS A 418 15.92 11.92 -32.90
N LEU A 419 15.36 11.94 -31.70
CA LEU A 419 15.31 10.80 -30.76
C LEU A 419 14.72 9.50 -31.39
N GLU A 420 13.92 9.68 -32.43
CA GLU A 420 13.29 8.64 -33.25
C GLU A 420 14.28 7.82 -34.10
N THR A 421 15.46 8.36 -34.43
CA THR A 421 16.54 7.62 -35.09
C THR A 421 17.44 6.86 -34.10
N ILE A 422 17.48 7.31 -32.83
CA ILE A 422 18.31 6.74 -31.76
C ILE A 422 17.66 5.50 -31.15
N PHE A 423 16.34 5.53 -30.93
CA PHE A 423 15.61 4.42 -30.32
C PHE A 423 14.61 3.79 -31.30
N SER A 424 14.65 2.47 -31.43
CA SER A 424 13.55 1.72 -32.06
C SER A 424 12.25 1.88 -31.24
N SER A 425 11.07 1.79 -31.88
CA SER A 425 9.76 1.84 -31.19
C SER A 425 9.68 0.85 -30.01
N LYS A 426 10.27 -0.35 -30.14
CA LYS A 426 10.35 -1.32 -29.02
C LYS A 426 11.20 -0.82 -27.85
N GLN A 427 12.29 -0.11 -28.13
CA GLN A 427 13.16 0.46 -27.10
C GLN A 427 12.51 1.67 -26.42
N ARG A 428 11.75 2.48 -27.17
CA ARG A 428 10.92 3.57 -26.63
C ARG A 428 9.86 3.05 -25.64
N ALA A 429 9.12 2.00 -26.03
CA ALA A 429 8.16 1.34 -25.14
C ALA A 429 8.83 0.74 -23.89
N LEU A 430 9.99 0.10 -24.07
CA LEU A 430 10.76 -0.47 -22.97
C LEU A 430 11.23 0.61 -21.98
N PHE A 431 11.69 1.76 -22.48
CA PHE A 431 12.11 2.90 -21.67
C PHE A 431 10.95 3.39 -20.81
N ILE A 432 9.79 3.69 -21.41
CA ILE A 432 8.60 4.16 -20.68
C ILE A 432 8.20 3.15 -19.60
N ARG A 433 8.20 1.85 -19.93
CA ARG A 433 7.83 0.80 -18.96
C ARG A 433 8.78 0.72 -17.77
N LYS A 434 10.10 0.80 -18.01
CA LYS A 434 11.10 0.74 -16.94
C LYS A 434 11.04 2.02 -16.08
N SER A 435 10.89 3.19 -16.71
CA SER A 435 10.68 4.46 -16.01
C SER A 435 9.42 4.44 -15.13
N ALA A 436 8.30 3.94 -15.65
CA ALA A 436 7.05 3.77 -14.91
C ALA A 436 7.17 2.79 -13.74
N ARG A 437 8.03 1.77 -13.85
CA ARG A 437 8.33 0.83 -12.76
C ARG A 437 9.18 1.48 -11.66
N VAL A 438 10.19 2.27 -12.03
CA VAL A 438 11.00 3.02 -11.05
C VAL A 438 10.12 3.98 -10.27
N LEU A 439 9.23 4.71 -10.94
CA LEU A 439 8.29 5.61 -10.28
C LEU A 439 7.34 4.85 -9.34
N PHE A 440 6.86 3.67 -9.74
CA PHE A 440 6.03 2.84 -8.87
C PHE A 440 6.74 2.40 -7.59
N ILE A 441 7.98 1.92 -7.68
CA ILE A 441 8.77 1.47 -6.50
C ILE A 441 9.09 2.66 -5.60
N THR A 442 9.48 3.79 -6.19
CA THR A 442 9.80 5.01 -5.43
C THR A 442 8.58 5.64 -4.76
N GLU A 443 7.40 5.53 -5.38
CA GLU A 443 6.12 5.89 -4.74
C GLU A 443 5.88 5.03 -3.50
N TYR A 444 6.04 3.71 -3.63
CA TYR A 444 5.87 2.78 -2.50
C TYR A 444 6.79 3.13 -1.33
N LEU A 445 8.09 3.29 -1.62
CA LEU A 445 9.10 3.59 -0.61
C LEU A 445 8.77 4.87 0.16
N VAL A 446 8.49 5.97 -0.55
CA VAL A 446 8.28 7.27 0.11
C VAL A 446 6.96 7.33 0.88
N LEU A 447 5.93 6.60 0.45
CA LEU A 447 4.68 6.51 1.20
C LEU A 447 4.83 5.70 2.50
N ILE A 448 5.63 4.63 2.50
CA ILE A 448 5.94 3.84 3.71
C ILE A 448 6.65 4.73 4.73
N GLU A 449 7.78 5.33 4.32
CA GLU A 449 8.58 6.21 5.20
C GLU A 449 7.74 7.40 5.71
N TYR A 450 6.85 7.95 4.88
CA TYR A 450 5.94 9.01 5.31
C TYR A 450 4.94 8.53 6.38
N ALA A 451 4.37 7.34 6.22
CA ALA A 451 3.42 6.78 7.19
C ALA A 451 4.11 6.46 8.54
N GLU A 452 5.31 5.88 8.50
CA GLU A 452 6.12 5.54 9.68
C GLU A 452 6.52 6.78 10.49
N VAL A 453 6.72 7.93 9.84
CA VAL A 453 6.97 9.20 10.53
C VAL A 453 5.69 9.82 11.08
N VAL A 454 4.65 9.94 10.24
CA VAL A 454 3.49 10.78 10.58
C VAL A 454 2.56 10.11 11.57
N LEU A 455 2.35 8.80 11.47
CA LEU A 455 1.36 8.10 12.30
C LEU A 455 1.72 8.07 13.79
N PRO A 456 2.97 7.80 14.20
CA PRO A 456 3.33 7.85 15.62
C PRO A 456 3.22 9.26 16.20
N ILE A 457 3.55 10.30 15.43
CA ILE A 457 3.35 11.70 15.85
C ILE A 457 1.87 11.98 16.11
N VAL A 458 1.01 11.57 15.18
CA VAL A 458 -0.45 11.78 15.29
C VAL A 458 -1.03 10.98 16.46
N TYR A 459 -0.52 9.76 16.68
CA TYR A 459 -0.84 8.96 17.85
C TYR A 459 -0.48 9.68 19.16
N SER A 460 0.75 10.19 19.29
CA SER A 460 1.19 10.94 20.48
C SER A 460 0.36 12.20 20.71
N VAL A 461 0.02 12.95 19.65
CA VAL A 461 -0.85 14.14 19.77
C VAL A 461 -2.25 13.75 20.25
N HIS A 462 -2.82 12.67 19.71
CA HIS A 462 -4.11 12.13 20.16
C HIS A 462 -4.08 11.76 21.65
N GLU A 463 -3.06 11.02 22.10
CA GLU A 463 -2.91 10.63 23.50
C GLU A 463 -2.77 11.83 24.44
N VAL A 464 -1.92 12.81 24.09
CA VAL A 464 -1.76 14.02 24.91
C VAL A 464 -3.06 14.79 25.05
N ILE A 465 -3.85 14.89 23.98
CA ILE A 465 -5.16 15.56 24.05
C ILE A 465 -6.14 14.73 24.89
N LEU A 466 -6.21 13.41 24.66
CA LEU A 466 -7.07 12.49 25.40
C LEU A 466 -6.73 12.47 26.90
N TYR A 467 -5.47 12.59 27.28
CA TYR A 467 -5.02 12.67 28.67
C TYR A 467 -5.63 13.86 29.42
N ASN A 468 -5.94 14.95 28.71
CA ASN A 468 -6.59 16.13 29.28
C ASN A 468 -8.12 16.06 29.25
N MET A 469 -8.70 15.01 28.65
CA MET A 469 -10.15 14.81 28.57
C MET A 469 -10.66 13.96 29.75
N PRO A 470 -11.93 14.14 30.16
CA PRO A 470 -12.51 13.39 31.28
C PRO A 470 -12.55 11.88 31.01
N ASN A 471 -12.70 11.48 29.75
CA ASN A 471 -12.78 10.08 29.35
C ASN A 471 -11.45 9.30 29.53
N ARG A 472 -10.34 9.97 29.89
CA ARG A 472 -9.05 9.31 30.18
C ARG A 472 -9.16 8.18 31.21
N ALA A 473 -10.09 8.30 32.17
CA ALA A 473 -10.30 7.31 33.23
C ALA A 473 -10.71 5.93 32.69
N PHE A 474 -11.23 5.87 31.46
CA PHE A 474 -11.70 4.66 30.80
C PHE A 474 -10.68 4.04 29.84
N TYR A 475 -9.46 4.59 29.79
CA TYR A 475 -8.34 4.07 29.02
C TYR A 475 -7.27 3.55 29.98
N PRO A 476 -7.07 2.23 30.12
CA PRO A 476 -6.17 1.67 31.14
C PRO A 476 -4.73 2.18 31.05
N ALA A 477 -4.23 2.45 29.85
CA ALA A 477 -2.89 3.00 29.63
C ALA A 477 -2.74 4.46 30.10
N LEU A 478 -3.86 5.19 30.29
CA LEU A 478 -3.89 6.62 30.65
C LEU A 478 -4.52 6.90 32.01
N ALA A 479 -5.33 5.98 32.56
CA ALA A 479 -6.14 6.19 33.76
C ALA A 479 -5.27 6.54 34.99
N ASP A 480 -4.20 5.78 35.20
CA ASP A 480 -3.29 5.94 36.35
C ASP A 480 -1.94 6.58 35.97
N LEU A 481 -1.82 7.09 34.75
CA LEU A 481 -0.55 7.59 34.22
C LEU A 481 -0.22 8.98 34.80
N SER A 482 0.95 9.13 35.41
CA SER A 482 1.43 10.43 35.87
C SER A 482 1.85 11.32 34.69
N HIS A 483 1.84 12.65 34.89
CA HIS A 483 2.34 13.59 33.89
C HIS A 483 3.80 13.32 33.48
N ALA A 484 4.64 12.86 34.42
CA ALA A 484 6.05 12.55 34.16
C ALA A 484 6.20 11.29 33.29
N GLU A 485 5.40 10.26 33.55
CA GLU A 485 5.40 9.03 32.75
C GLU A 485 4.82 9.26 31.35
N LEU A 486 3.77 10.06 31.24
CA LEU A 486 3.24 10.50 29.94
C LEU A 486 4.33 11.22 29.12
N LEU A 487 5.02 12.18 29.73
CA LEU A 487 6.07 12.94 29.04
C LEU A 487 7.24 12.03 28.64
N ALA A 488 7.60 11.05 29.48
CA ALA A 488 8.62 10.06 29.14
C ALA A 488 8.19 9.15 27.97
N SER A 489 6.94 8.67 27.97
CA SER A 489 6.37 7.84 26.92
C SER A 489 6.29 8.59 25.59
N VAL A 490 5.73 9.80 25.59
CA VAL A 490 5.67 10.68 24.42
C VAL A 490 7.07 10.98 23.90
N LYS A 491 8.05 11.26 24.77
CA LYS A 491 9.43 11.48 24.36
C LYS A 491 10.04 10.26 23.66
N ASN A 492 9.74 9.03 24.11
CA ASN A 492 10.22 7.81 23.47
C ASN A 492 9.62 7.64 22.07
N VAL A 493 8.31 7.84 21.92
CA VAL A 493 7.64 7.76 20.61
C VAL A 493 8.11 8.87 19.66
N LEU A 494 8.32 10.09 20.17
CA LEU A 494 8.87 11.19 19.38
C LEU A 494 10.34 10.96 19.00
N LEU A 495 11.14 10.32 19.87
CA LEU A 495 12.51 9.92 19.55
C LEU A 495 12.52 8.91 18.39
N TYR A 496 11.66 7.89 18.46
CA TYR A 496 11.46 6.94 17.34
C TYR A 496 11.05 7.68 16.07
N SER A 497 10.02 8.52 16.14
CA SER A 497 9.55 9.33 15.00
C SER A 497 10.63 10.24 14.41
N SER A 498 11.54 10.76 15.25
CA SER A 498 12.65 11.60 14.80
C SER A 498 13.70 10.82 14.02
N LEU A 499 13.93 9.56 14.40
CA LEU A 499 14.85 8.67 13.69
C LEU A 499 14.26 8.24 12.34
N GLU A 500 12.97 7.91 12.30
CA GLU A 500 12.25 7.69 11.05
C GLU A 500 12.25 8.94 10.17
N PHE A 501 12.11 10.13 10.77
CA PHE A 501 12.18 11.38 10.01
C PHE A 501 13.57 11.57 9.37
N VAL A 502 14.63 11.23 10.09
CA VAL A 502 15.99 11.23 9.53
C VAL A 502 16.11 10.21 8.40
N SER A 503 15.55 9.00 8.54
CA SER A 503 15.47 8.00 7.46
C SER A 503 14.78 8.57 6.21
N LEU A 504 13.59 9.16 6.38
CA LEU A 504 12.85 9.79 5.30
C LEU A 504 13.66 10.91 4.62
N ILE A 505 14.33 11.79 5.38
CA ILE A 505 15.18 12.84 4.80
C ILE A 505 16.35 12.25 4.04
N MET A 506 17.00 11.20 4.56
CA MET A 506 18.06 10.48 3.86
C MET A 506 17.53 9.84 2.57
N ALA A 507 16.39 9.17 2.60
CA ALA A 507 15.71 8.60 1.45
C ALA A 507 15.46 9.66 0.38
N LEU A 508 14.84 10.78 0.75
CA LEU A 508 14.55 11.89 -0.17
C LEU A 508 15.84 12.49 -0.77
N ALA A 509 16.90 12.66 0.03
CA ALA A 509 18.17 13.20 -0.44
C ALA A 509 18.87 12.25 -1.42
N VAL A 510 18.94 10.96 -1.08
CA VAL A 510 19.54 9.90 -1.92
C VAL A 510 18.74 9.74 -3.21
N LEU A 511 17.42 9.61 -3.12
CA LEU A 511 16.54 9.48 -4.28
C LEU A 511 16.62 10.72 -5.19
N LYS A 512 16.64 11.94 -4.65
CA LYS A 512 16.82 13.16 -5.44
C LYS A 512 18.15 13.16 -6.19
N ARG A 513 19.25 12.73 -5.54
CA ARG A 513 20.58 12.64 -6.18
C ARG A 513 20.63 11.58 -7.27
N ILE A 514 20.02 10.41 -7.03
CA ILE A 514 20.13 9.27 -7.94
C ILE A 514 19.14 9.39 -9.12
N LEU A 515 17.90 9.85 -8.88
CA LEU A 515 16.83 9.95 -9.86
C LEU A 515 16.80 11.27 -10.64
N GLN A 516 17.47 12.32 -10.13
CA GLN A 516 17.36 13.70 -10.63
C GLN A 516 15.90 14.19 -10.71
N PHE A 517 15.04 13.65 -9.85
CA PHE A 517 13.62 13.93 -9.75
C PHE A 517 13.25 14.07 -8.29
N SER A 518 12.35 15.00 -7.96
CA SER A 518 11.95 15.23 -6.58
C SER A 518 10.85 14.25 -6.17
N THR A 519 11.23 13.24 -5.40
CA THR A 519 10.30 12.26 -4.84
C THR A 519 9.35 12.87 -3.79
N LEU A 520 9.71 14.03 -3.21
CA LEU A 520 8.79 14.79 -2.36
C LEU A 520 7.58 15.33 -3.15
N HIS A 521 7.78 15.75 -4.41
CA HIS A 521 6.66 16.15 -5.28
C HIS A 521 5.79 14.95 -5.67
N GLN A 522 6.40 13.77 -5.77
CA GLN A 522 5.68 12.52 -6.01
C GLN A 522 4.83 12.12 -4.81
N LEU A 523 5.34 12.26 -3.58
CA LEU A 523 4.55 12.05 -2.36
C LEU A 523 3.34 12.98 -2.32
N ALA A 524 3.56 14.29 -2.48
CA ALA A 524 2.47 15.26 -2.51
C ALA A 524 1.45 14.97 -3.62
N PHE A 525 1.91 14.55 -4.80
CA PHE A 525 1.05 14.13 -5.90
C PHE A 525 0.11 12.99 -5.50
N VAL A 526 0.60 11.95 -4.85
CA VAL A 526 -0.23 10.83 -4.40
C VAL A 526 -1.24 11.30 -3.36
N LEU A 527 -0.76 11.97 -2.30
CA LEU A 527 -1.60 12.41 -1.19
C LEU A 527 -2.73 13.34 -1.66
N GLU A 528 -2.47 14.17 -2.66
CA GLU A 528 -3.48 15.07 -3.22
C GLU A 528 -4.39 14.39 -4.24
N THR A 529 -3.83 13.65 -5.21
CA THR A 529 -4.66 13.03 -6.27
C THR A 529 -5.53 11.90 -5.77
N GLN A 530 -5.10 11.24 -4.70
CA GLN A 530 -5.82 10.13 -4.07
C GLN A 530 -6.34 10.49 -2.67
N ALA A 531 -6.43 11.78 -2.34
CA ALA A 531 -6.84 12.26 -1.03
C ALA A 531 -8.11 11.58 -0.50
N ALA A 532 -9.13 11.40 -1.34
CA ALA A 532 -10.39 10.80 -0.91
C ALA A 532 -10.27 9.33 -0.45
N MET A 533 -9.35 8.56 -1.03
CA MET A 533 -9.12 7.16 -0.67
C MET A 533 -8.15 7.07 0.52
N VAL A 534 -7.09 7.88 0.53
CA VAL A 534 -6.17 8.03 1.67
C VAL A 534 -6.92 8.42 2.94
N GLN A 535 -7.74 9.48 2.87
CA GLN A 535 -8.49 9.98 4.02
C GLN A 535 -9.48 8.95 4.53
N SER A 536 -10.21 8.26 3.66
CA SER A 536 -11.19 7.26 4.09
C SER A 536 -10.50 6.09 4.81
N LYS A 537 -9.37 5.61 4.30
CA LYS A 537 -8.58 4.55 4.97
C LYS A 537 -8.03 5.04 6.31
N LEU A 538 -7.38 6.19 6.31
CA LEU A 538 -6.72 6.74 7.50
C LEU A 538 -7.74 7.02 8.60
N THR A 539 -8.86 7.67 8.28
CA THR A 539 -9.93 7.97 9.26
C THR A 539 -10.56 6.69 9.80
N THR A 540 -10.91 5.71 8.95
CA THR A 540 -11.47 4.43 9.39
C THR A 540 -10.53 3.69 10.33
N LEU A 541 -9.26 3.54 9.93
CA LEU A 541 -8.28 2.76 10.70
C LEU A 541 -7.89 3.46 12.00
N PHE A 542 -7.64 4.76 11.95
CA PHE A 542 -7.25 5.52 13.14
C PHE A 542 -8.38 5.54 14.19
N VAL A 543 -9.63 5.83 13.77
CA VAL A 543 -10.78 5.83 14.68
C VAL A 543 -11.01 4.45 15.31
N TYR A 544 -10.86 3.39 14.52
CA TYR A 544 -10.96 2.00 14.99
C TYR A 544 -9.88 1.69 16.03
N VAL A 545 -8.59 1.93 15.70
CA VAL A 545 -7.48 1.57 16.60
C VAL A 545 -7.53 2.36 17.90
N MET A 546 -7.85 3.66 17.86
CA MET A 546 -7.99 4.48 19.07
C MET A 546 -9.17 4.05 19.96
N GLN A 547 -10.09 3.23 19.44
CA GLN A 547 -11.22 2.70 20.20
C GLN A 547 -10.87 1.39 20.92
N VAL A 548 -9.92 0.60 20.40
CA VAL A 548 -9.55 -0.72 20.93
C VAL A 548 -9.27 -0.73 22.45
N PRO A 549 -8.53 0.23 23.04
CA PRO A 549 -8.15 0.15 24.46
C PRO A 549 -9.26 0.55 25.44
N LEU A 550 -10.46 0.94 24.98
CA LEU A 550 -11.53 1.43 25.85
C LEU A 550 -12.13 0.31 26.71
N VAL A 551 -12.23 0.52 28.04
CA VAL A 551 -12.73 -0.51 28.99
C VAL A 551 -14.16 -0.97 28.72
N HIS A 552 -15.03 -0.09 28.21
CA HIS A 552 -16.43 -0.42 27.86
C HIS A 552 -16.55 -1.50 26.78
N LEU A 553 -15.48 -1.72 26.00
CA LEU A 553 -15.41 -2.78 24.99
C LEU A 553 -14.87 -4.10 25.56
N GLY A 554 -14.65 -4.17 26.87
CA GLY A 554 -14.18 -5.37 27.57
C GLY A 554 -12.81 -5.82 27.08
N THR A 555 -11.93 -4.87 26.73
CA THR A 555 -10.58 -5.16 26.27
C THR A 555 -9.66 -5.37 27.47
N ASP A 556 -9.41 -6.63 27.81
CA ASP A 556 -8.31 -7.03 28.68
C ASP A 556 -7.41 -8.03 27.94
N PHE A 557 -6.25 -7.56 27.48
CA PHE A 557 -5.29 -8.41 26.77
C PHE A 557 -4.64 -9.44 27.68
N THR A 558 -4.82 -9.40 29.01
CA THR A 558 -4.33 -10.45 29.92
C THR A 558 -5.28 -11.63 30.05
N PHE A 559 -6.48 -11.56 29.45
CA PHE A 559 -7.55 -12.57 29.55
C PHE A 559 -8.00 -12.86 30.99
N LYS A 560 -7.68 -12.01 31.97
CA LYS A 560 -8.03 -12.22 33.37
C LYS A 560 -9.39 -11.62 33.74
N PHE A 561 -9.88 -10.64 32.98
CA PHE A 561 -11.23 -10.07 33.09
C PHE A 561 -11.70 -9.89 34.53
N ALA A 562 -11.08 -8.95 35.26
CA ALA A 562 -11.29 -8.75 36.69
C ALA A 562 -12.78 -8.64 37.11
N TRP A 563 -13.63 -8.08 36.24
CA TRP A 563 -15.06 -7.92 36.48
C TRP A 563 -15.88 -9.21 36.37
N ILE A 564 -15.36 -10.28 35.74
CA ILE A 564 -16.01 -11.60 35.71
C ILE A 564 -15.84 -12.31 37.05
N HIS A 565 -14.70 -12.12 37.71
CA HIS A 565 -14.40 -12.75 39.01
C HIS A 565 -14.91 -11.95 40.21
N ALA A 566 -15.24 -10.67 40.02
CA ALA A 566 -15.78 -9.82 41.07
C ALA A 566 -17.20 -10.27 41.50
N SER A 567 -18.00 -10.83 40.59
CA SER A 567 -19.35 -11.33 40.89
C SER A 567 -19.37 -12.61 41.72
N ASP A 568 -18.31 -13.43 41.67
CA ASP A 568 -18.21 -14.68 42.44
C ASP A 568 -17.77 -14.46 43.90
N ASN A 569 -17.19 -13.30 44.22
CA ASN A 569 -16.74 -12.98 45.58
C ASN A 569 -17.79 -12.23 46.42
N THR A 570 -18.97 -11.99 45.86
CA THR A 570 -20.09 -11.31 46.55
C THR A 570 -21.29 -12.22 46.82
N SER A 571 -21.15 -13.54 46.65
CA SER A 571 -22.16 -14.53 47.03
C SER A 571 -21.88 -15.19 48.37
#